data_AF-A0A952CBC5-F1
#
_entry.id   AF-A0A952CBC5-F1
#
_cell.length_a   1.000
_cell.length_b   1.000
_cell.length_c   1.000
_cell.angle_alpha   90.00
_cell.angle_beta   90.00
_cell.angle_gamma   90.00
#
_symmetry.space_group_name_H-M   'P 1'
#
loop_
_entity.id
_entity.type
_entity.pdbx_description
1 polymer ?
#
loop_
_entity_poly.entity_id
_entity_poly.type
_entity_poly.pdbx_seq_one_letter_code
_entity_poly.pdbx_strand_id
1 'polypeptide(L)'
;MATQEFYVRNESETEARGPFNLEQLTSLADNGQVTAETLYYDATTEQWTAINGNAPLMTALFPEKKKLKVKGRQAVQSLTPTGSDTAPPITVDEMLAAAEGRTSDTKDRVDPGIAMARAAGIGAWACVGMFVIAAAAELLPSIDFLMAFNAVKLLEHPLVIFGIVDLVFAVLLALGTSAIYPFVRFRAALGLGFLGFIFYTQGMTVPLLAVLAGTTGLYLCTVAVSLPVVLVTAAVGLVGMAGIAWQLIMA
;
A
#
# COMPACT_ATOMS: atom_id res chain seq x y z
N MET A 1 -9.82 -32.79 -68.32
CA MET A 1 -9.08 -34.02 -67.96
C MET A 1 -9.87 -34.66 -66.83
N ALA A 2 -10.22 -35.93 -66.95
CA ALA A 2 -11.12 -36.60 -66.00
C ALA A 2 -10.52 -36.56 -64.58
N THR A 3 -11.28 -36.08 -63.62
CA THR A 3 -10.98 -36.20 -62.18
C THR A 3 -10.89 -37.67 -61.86
N GLN A 4 -9.68 -38.17 -61.60
CA GLN A 4 -9.47 -39.56 -61.21
C GLN A 4 -10.02 -39.74 -59.80
N GLU A 5 -11.04 -40.57 -59.67
CA GLU A 5 -11.67 -40.92 -58.40
C GLU A 5 -11.02 -42.17 -57.82
N PHE A 6 -10.69 -42.11 -56.53
CA PHE A 6 -10.00 -43.18 -55.82
C PHE A 6 -10.90 -43.77 -54.74
N TYR A 7 -10.95 -45.10 -54.72
CA TYR A 7 -11.53 -45.87 -53.62
C TYR A 7 -10.41 -46.48 -52.81
N VAL A 8 -10.44 -46.31 -51.49
CA VAL A 8 -9.41 -46.81 -50.58
C VAL A 8 -10.04 -47.72 -49.53
N ARG A 9 -9.29 -48.73 -49.10
CA ARG A 9 -9.65 -49.58 -47.97
C ARG A 9 -8.40 -49.91 -47.15
N ASN A 10 -8.59 -50.08 -45.86
CA ASN A 10 -7.53 -50.58 -44.98
C ASN A 10 -7.33 -52.09 -45.21
N GLU A 11 -6.13 -52.62 -44.93
CA GLU A 11 -5.87 -54.07 -45.07
C GLU A 11 -6.78 -54.93 -44.17
N SER A 12 -7.21 -54.38 -43.03
CA SER A 12 -8.11 -55.00 -42.06
C SER A 12 -9.60 -54.89 -42.42
N GLU A 13 -9.97 -54.07 -43.41
CA GLU A 13 -11.36 -53.74 -43.73
C GLU A 13 -11.73 -54.18 -45.15
N THR A 14 -12.91 -54.81 -45.29
CA THR A 14 -13.45 -55.25 -46.59
C THR A 14 -14.32 -54.18 -47.26
N GLU A 15 -14.67 -53.13 -46.54
CA GLU A 15 -15.48 -52.02 -47.05
C GLU A 15 -14.61 -50.97 -47.75
N ALA A 16 -14.99 -50.63 -48.98
CA ALA A 16 -14.35 -49.57 -49.74
C ALA A 16 -14.89 -48.20 -49.32
N ARG A 17 -13.99 -47.25 -49.05
CA ARG A 17 -14.32 -45.86 -48.77
C ARG A 17 -13.99 -45.01 -49.99
N GLY A 18 -14.95 -44.18 -50.43
CA GLY A 18 -14.79 -43.31 -51.59
C GLY A 18 -16.14 -42.99 -52.25
N PRO A 19 -16.15 -42.26 -53.38
CA PRO A 19 -14.97 -41.81 -54.13
C PRO A 19 -14.27 -40.60 -53.50
N PHE A 20 -12.94 -40.61 -53.49
CA PHE A 20 -12.10 -39.47 -53.09
C PHE A 20 -11.35 -38.91 -54.29
N ASN A 21 -11.16 -37.59 -54.32
CA ASN A 21 -10.20 -36.97 -55.22
C ASN A 21 -8.78 -36.96 -54.62
N LEU A 22 -7.78 -36.58 -55.42
CA LEU A 22 -6.38 -36.59 -54.98
C LEU A 22 -6.13 -35.67 -53.76
N GLU A 23 -6.76 -34.50 -53.71
CA GLU A 23 -6.62 -33.55 -52.59
C GLU A 23 -7.22 -34.09 -51.27
N GLN A 24 -8.37 -34.75 -51.36
CA GLN A 24 -9.03 -35.41 -50.23
C GLN A 24 -8.20 -36.58 -49.71
N LEU A 25 -7.57 -37.36 -50.60
CA LEU A 25 -6.63 -38.40 -50.19
C LEU A 25 -5.39 -37.83 -49.50
N THR A 26 -4.84 -36.71 -49.98
CA THR A 26 -3.73 -36.04 -49.29
C THR A 26 -4.13 -35.60 -47.88
N SER A 27 -5.33 -35.04 -47.71
CA SER A 27 -5.84 -34.67 -46.39
C SER A 27 -6.06 -35.88 -45.48
N LEU A 28 -6.53 -37.02 -46.01
CA LEU A 28 -6.67 -38.25 -45.24
C LEU A 28 -5.31 -38.85 -44.85
N ALA A 29 -4.30 -38.73 -45.71
CA ALA A 29 -2.92 -39.13 -45.42
C ALA A 29 -2.28 -38.24 -44.33
N ASP A 30 -2.49 -36.92 -44.39
CA ASP A 30 -2.00 -35.97 -43.37
C ASP A 30 -2.64 -36.22 -41.99
N ASN A 31 -3.91 -36.64 -41.97
CA ASN A 31 -4.62 -37.02 -40.75
C ASN A 31 -4.29 -38.44 -40.25
N GLY A 32 -3.39 -39.17 -40.94
CA GLY A 32 -2.97 -40.52 -40.57
C GLY A 32 -4.04 -41.60 -40.78
N GLN A 33 -5.10 -41.31 -41.53
CA GLN A 33 -6.17 -42.28 -41.86
C GLN A 33 -5.84 -43.11 -43.10
N VAL A 34 -4.89 -42.66 -43.92
CA VAL A 34 -4.34 -43.40 -45.07
C VAL A 34 -2.84 -43.56 -44.83
N THR A 35 -2.36 -44.79 -44.92
CA THR A 35 -0.95 -45.17 -44.75
C THR A 35 -0.39 -45.71 -46.06
N ALA A 36 0.93 -45.89 -46.16
CA ALA A 36 1.57 -46.46 -47.35
C ALA A 36 1.07 -47.89 -47.69
N GLU A 37 0.53 -48.58 -46.70
CA GLU A 37 -0.02 -49.95 -46.78
C GLU A 37 -1.52 -49.96 -47.14
N THR A 38 -2.20 -48.80 -47.11
CA THR A 38 -3.62 -48.73 -47.51
C THR A 38 -3.77 -49.15 -48.98
N LEU A 39 -4.81 -49.94 -49.27
CA LEU A 39 -5.10 -50.46 -50.60
C LEU A 39 -5.97 -49.46 -51.35
N TYR A 40 -5.61 -49.12 -52.59
CA TYR A 40 -6.46 -48.37 -53.51
C TYR A 40 -6.93 -49.26 -54.65
N TYR A 41 -8.12 -48.97 -55.18
CA TYR A 41 -8.66 -49.69 -56.34
C TYR A 41 -8.04 -49.15 -57.63
N ASP A 42 -7.34 -49.99 -58.38
CA ASP A 42 -6.83 -49.64 -59.71
C ASP A 42 -7.84 -50.05 -60.80
N ALA A 43 -8.45 -49.06 -61.43
CA ALA A 43 -9.42 -49.27 -62.51
C ALA A 43 -8.83 -49.89 -63.78
N THR A 44 -7.50 -49.92 -63.94
CA THR A 44 -6.83 -50.49 -65.12
C THR A 44 -6.65 -52.01 -64.99
N THR A 45 -6.42 -52.48 -63.77
CA THR A 45 -6.13 -53.88 -63.45
C THR A 45 -7.28 -54.57 -62.71
N GLU A 46 -8.33 -53.81 -62.34
CA GLU A 46 -9.49 -54.24 -61.54
C GLU A 46 -9.10 -54.90 -60.20
N GLN A 47 -7.93 -54.52 -59.66
CA GLN A 47 -7.36 -55.11 -58.45
C GLN A 47 -7.05 -54.05 -57.39
N TRP A 48 -7.13 -54.49 -56.13
CA TRP A 48 -6.73 -53.70 -54.97
C TRP A 48 -5.22 -53.75 -54.81
N THR A 49 -4.56 -52.62 -55.04
CA THR A 49 -3.10 -52.51 -54.96
C THR A 49 -2.73 -51.58 -53.81
N ALA A 50 -1.68 -51.92 -53.05
CA ALA A 50 -1.17 -51.04 -52.00
C ALA A 50 -0.66 -49.73 -52.60
N ILE A 51 -0.87 -48.60 -51.91
CA ILE A 51 -0.39 -47.29 -52.37
C ILE A 51 1.13 -47.32 -52.59
N ASN A 52 1.90 -48.04 -51.77
CA ASN A 52 3.34 -48.28 -51.96
C ASN A 52 3.71 -48.85 -53.35
N GLY A 53 2.83 -49.63 -53.97
CA GLY A 53 3.04 -50.22 -55.30
C GLY A 53 2.99 -49.20 -56.45
N ASN A 54 2.48 -47.98 -56.20
CA ASN A 54 2.35 -46.92 -57.19
C ASN A 54 3.22 -45.72 -56.82
N ALA A 55 4.41 -45.65 -57.40
CA ALA A 55 5.40 -44.58 -57.16
C ALA A 55 4.84 -43.15 -57.41
N PRO A 56 4.02 -42.90 -58.45
CA PRO A 56 3.32 -41.62 -58.62
C PRO A 56 2.42 -41.23 -57.44
N LEU A 57 1.57 -42.13 -56.94
CA LEU A 57 0.66 -41.87 -55.82
C LEU A 57 1.40 -41.69 -54.50
N MET A 58 2.44 -42.49 -54.25
CA MET A 58 3.29 -42.34 -53.07
C MET A 58 3.98 -40.96 -53.01
N THR A 59 4.50 -40.49 -54.14
CA THR A 59 5.18 -39.19 -54.20
C THR A 59 4.21 -38.03 -53.98
N ALA A 60 2.96 -38.16 -54.46
CA ALA A 60 1.91 -37.16 -54.29
C ALA A 60 1.37 -37.11 -52.85
N LEU A 61 1.21 -38.26 -52.19
CA LEU A 61 0.61 -38.37 -50.85
C LEU A 61 1.63 -38.23 -49.72
N PHE A 62 2.87 -38.68 -49.92
CA PHE A 62 3.92 -38.68 -48.90
C PHE A 62 5.22 -38.06 -49.44
N PRO A 63 5.26 -36.74 -49.72
CA PRO A 63 6.49 -36.09 -50.13
C PRO A 63 7.54 -36.17 -48.99
N GLU A 64 8.80 -36.48 -49.33
CA GLU A 64 9.90 -36.53 -48.35
C GLU A 64 10.03 -35.17 -47.63
N LYS A 65 9.66 -35.13 -46.35
CA LYS A 65 9.72 -33.91 -45.53
C LYS A 65 11.16 -33.42 -45.42
N LYS A 66 11.54 -32.48 -46.28
CA LYS A 66 12.84 -31.80 -46.24
C LYS A 66 12.97 -31.08 -44.90
N LYS A 67 13.83 -31.60 -44.01
CA LYS A 67 14.15 -30.97 -42.72
C LYS A 67 14.65 -29.54 -42.95
N LEU A 68 13.79 -28.55 -42.72
CA LEU A 68 14.17 -27.15 -42.68
C LEU A 68 15.06 -26.93 -41.46
N LYS A 69 16.38 -26.80 -41.67
CA LYS A 69 17.30 -26.35 -40.64
C LYS A 69 17.04 -24.86 -40.40
N VAL A 70 16.36 -24.52 -39.30
CA VAL A 70 16.22 -23.13 -38.85
C VAL A 70 17.63 -22.60 -38.56
N LYS A 71 18.03 -21.55 -39.29
CA LYS A 71 19.32 -20.86 -39.09
C LYS A 71 19.33 -20.30 -37.66
N GLY A 72 20.40 -20.56 -36.90
CA GLY A 72 20.51 -20.16 -35.50
C GLY A 72 20.22 -18.67 -35.29
N ARG A 73 19.48 -18.38 -34.21
CA ARG A 73 19.06 -17.04 -33.77
C ARG A 73 20.21 -16.04 -33.89
N GLN A 74 20.13 -15.13 -34.87
CA GLN A 74 21.02 -13.97 -34.90
C GLN A 74 20.67 -13.11 -33.69
N ALA A 75 21.68 -12.76 -32.89
CA ALA A 75 21.54 -11.86 -31.77
C ALA A 75 21.21 -10.46 -32.31
N VAL A 76 19.92 -10.16 -32.44
CA VAL A 76 19.46 -8.80 -32.68
C VAL A 76 19.64 -8.05 -31.37
N GLN A 77 20.53 -7.06 -31.35
CA GLN A 77 20.73 -6.19 -30.20
C GLN A 77 19.47 -5.35 -30.01
N SER A 78 18.60 -5.75 -29.08
CA SER A 78 17.41 -4.98 -28.71
C SER A 78 17.85 -3.68 -28.04
N LEU A 79 17.37 -2.54 -28.54
CA LEU A 79 17.64 -1.20 -28.02
C LEU A 79 16.95 -0.91 -26.67
N THR A 80 16.14 -1.84 -26.17
CA THR A 80 15.60 -1.77 -24.82
C THR A 80 16.71 -2.20 -23.86
N PRO A 81 17.08 -1.39 -22.85
CA PRO A 81 17.87 -1.90 -21.75
C PRO A 81 17.04 -3.01 -21.11
N THR A 82 17.43 -4.25 -21.35
CA THR A 82 17.03 -5.39 -20.54
C THR A 82 17.66 -5.12 -19.18
N GLY A 83 16.96 -4.32 -18.36
CA GLY A 83 17.25 -4.22 -16.94
C GLY A 83 17.23 -5.64 -16.42
N SER A 84 18.41 -6.13 -16.03
CA SER A 84 18.67 -7.36 -15.30
C SER A 84 17.43 -8.24 -15.07
N ASP A 85 17.23 -9.23 -15.93
CA ASP A 85 16.28 -10.35 -15.71
C ASP A 85 16.68 -11.24 -14.51
N THR A 86 17.62 -10.76 -13.68
CA THR A 86 18.02 -11.25 -12.36
C THR A 86 17.28 -10.55 -11.22
N ALA A 87 16.15 -9.88 -11.48
CA ALA A 87 15.26 -9.51 -10.38
C ALA A 87 14.71 -10.82 -9.76
N PRO A 88 14.93 -11.07 -8.46
CA PRO A 88 14.40 -12.25 -7.80
C PRO A 88 12.87 -12.32 -7.99
N PRO A 89 12.28 -13.53 -8.01
CA PRO A 89 10.84 -13.69 -8.13
C PRO A 89 10.13 -12.83 -7.07
N ILE A 90 9.20 -11.97 -7.52
CA ILE A 90 8.47 -11.06 -6.63
C ILE A 90 7.75 -11.91 -5.58
N THR A 91 8.09 -11.66 -4.32
CA THR A 91 7.46 -12.33 -3.18
C THR A 91 6.08 -11.76 -2.91
N VAL A 92 5.19 -12.53 -2.28
CA VAL A 92 3.86 -12.02 -1.88
C VAL A 92 3.99 -10.79 -0.99
N ASP A 93 5.00 -10.74 -0.12
CA ASP A 93 5.27 -9.59 0.74
C ASP A 93 5.64 -8.35 -0.07
N GLU A 94 6.42 -8.49 -1.14
CA GLU A 94 6.72 -7.40 -2.08
C GLU A 94 5.48 -6.97 -2.89
N MET A 95 4.61 -7.91 -3.25
CA MET A 95 3.32 -7.59 -3.89
C MET A 95 2.42 -6.77 -2.95
N LEU A 96 2.32 -7.17 -1.68
CA LEU A 96 1.54 -6.47 -0.67
C LEU A 96 2.16 -5.10 -0.34
N ALA A 97 3.49 -5.03 -0.21
CA ALA A 97 4.20 -3.78 0.01
C ALA A 97 4.00 -2.81 -1.18
N ALA A 98 4.00 -3.29 -2.42
CA ALA A 98 3.73 -2.46 -3.59
C ALA A 98 2.28 -1.97 -3.61
N ALA A 99 1.32 -2.80 -3.19
CA ALA A 99 -0.08 -2.41 -3.05
C ALA A 99 -0.29 -1.34 -1.96
N GLU A 100 0.48 -1.41 -0.87
CA GLU A 100 0.47 -0.41 0.22
C GLU A 100 1.35 0.83 -0.06
N GLY A 101 2.00 0.92 -1.23
CA GLY A 101 2.88 2.04 -1.58
C GLY A 101 4.23 2.04 -0.85
N ARG A 102 4.67 0.90 -0.29
CA ARG A 102 5.89 0.80 0.52
C ARG A 102 7.15 0.40 -0.26
N THR A 103 7.06 0.26 -1.59
CA THR A 103 8.24 -0.03 -2.44
C THR A 103 8.85 1.25 -3.00
N SER A 104 10.11 1.19 -3.47
CA SER A 104 10.79 2.33 -4.12
C SER A 104 9.96 2.93 -5.25
N ASP A 105 9.22 2.09 -5.97
CA ASP A 105 8.50 2.45 -7.19
C ASP A 105 7.07 2.94 -6.91
N THR A 106 6.57 2.74 -5.69
CA THR A 106 5.19 3.06 -5.29
C THR A 106 5.08 4.03 -4.11
N LYS A 107 6.22 4.45 -3.54
CA LYS A 107 6.31 5.39 -2.41
C LYS A 107 5.57 6.71 -2.64
N ASP A 108 5.54 7.16 -3.89
CA ASP A 108 4.89 8.41 -4.30
C ASP A 108 3.36 8.30 -4.32
N ARG A 109 2.83 7.07 -4.24
CA ARG A 109 1.40 6.76 -4.29
C ARG A 109 0.79 6.46 -2.90
N VAL A 110 1.56 6.60 -1.83
CA VAL A 110 1.07 6.44 -0.45
C VAL A 110 0.07 7.53 -0.13
N ASP A 111 -1.05 7.15 0.49
CA ASP A 111 -2.06 8.11 0.96
C ASP A 111 -1.45 9.08 1.99
N PRO A 112 -1.41 10.40 1.71
CA PRO A 112 -0.92 11.39 2.68
C PRO A 112 -1.72 11.39 3.99
N GLY A 113 -2.96 10.90 3.99
CA GLY A 113 -3.80 10.73 5.17
C GLY A 113 -3.18 9.85 6.26
N ILE A 114 -2.39 8.85 5.89
CA ILE A 114 -1.69 7.97 6.86
C ILE A 114 -0.64 8.76 7.65
N ALA A 115 0.12 9.60 6.96
CA ALA A 115 1.12 10.45 7.60
C ALA A 115 0.46 11.52 8.49
N MET A 116 -0.64 12.11 8.01
CA MET A 116 -1.42 13.09 8.79
C MET A 116 -2.03 12.46 10.04
N ALA A 117 -2.55 11.23 9.95
CA ALA A 117 -3.12 10.51 11.09
C ALA A 117 -2.06 10.21 12.16
N ARG A 118 -0.84 9.81 11.75
CA ARG A 118 0.29 9.62 12.68
C ARG A 118 0.70 10.93 13.35
N ALA A 119 0.79 12.01 12.57
CA ALA A 119 1.10 13.34 13.10
C ALA A 119 0.03 13.80 14.12
N ALA A 120 -1.25 13.64 13.79
CA ALA A 120 -2.36 13.96 14.69
C ALA A 120 -2.33 13.10 15.97
N GLY A 121 -2.00 11.81 15.87
CA GLY A 121 -1.85 10.92 17.03
C GLY A 121 -0.73 11.36 17.98
N ILE A 122 0.44 11.71 17.44
CA ILE A 122 1.56 12.24 18.24
C ILE A 122 1.18 13.57 18.88
N GLY A 123 0.53 14.46 18.13
CA GLY A 123 0.04 15.75 18.64
C GLY A 123 -0.95 15.57 19.79
N ALA A 124 -1.89 14.62 19.67
CA ALA A 124 -2.85 14.32 20.73
C ALA A 124 -2.16 13.85 22.02
N TRP A 125 -1.22 12.91 21.93
CA TRP A 125 -0.45 12.45 23.09
C TRP A 125 0.44 13.54 23.69
N ALA A 126 0.99 14.43 22.86
CA ALA A 126 1.73 15.59 23.35
C ALA A 126 0.80 16.55 24.12
N CYS A 127 -0.42 16.82 23.63
CA CYS A 127 -1.41 17.63 24.35
C CYS A 127 -1.77 16.99 25.71
N VAL A 128 -1.93 15.67 25.78
CA VAL A 128 -2.14 14.96 27.05
C VAL A 128 -1.00 15.24 28.02
N GLY A 129 0.26 15.07 27.57
CA GLY A 129 1.43 15.37 28.38
C GLY A 129 1.48 16.82 28.86
N MET A 130 1.19 17.78 27.97
CA MET A 130 1.14 19.20 28.32
C MET A 130 0.07 19.51 29.37
N PHE A 131 -1.12 18.92 29.26
CA PHE A 131 -2.18 19.12 30.26
C PHE A 131 -1.86 18.48 31.60
N VAL A 132 -1.21 17.31 31.63
CA VAL A 132 -0.75 16.70 32.89
C VAL A 132 0.28 17.60 33.58
N ILE A 133 1.23 18.16 32.81
CA ILE A 133 2.22 19.08 33.36
C ILE A 133 1.57 20.39 33.84
N ALA A 134 0.65 20.95 33.06
CA ALA A 134 -0.09 22.16 33.44
C ALA A 134 -0.93 21.95 34.71
N ALA A 135 -1.64 20.82 34.80
CA ALA A 135 -2.37 20.45 36.01
C ALA A 135 -1.44 20.30 37.21
N ALA A 136 -0.27 19.68 37.05
CA ALA A 136 0.71 19.60 38.13
C ALA A 136 1.18 21.00 38.57
N ALA A 137 1.46 21.89 37.62
CA ALA A 137 1.86 23.28 37.89
C ALA A 137 0.81 24.04 38.70
N GLU A 138 -0.47 23.82 38.40
CA GLU A 138 -1.59 24.57 38.99
C GLU A 138 -2.12 23.96 40.29
N LEU A 139 -2.00 22.65 40.49
CA LEU A 139 -2.52 21.94 41.66
C LEU A 139 -1.48 21.83 42.80
N LEU A 140 -0.22 21.54 42.47
CA LEU A 140 0.79 21.22 43.48
C LEU A 140 1.06 22.35 44.50
N PRO A 141 1.11 23.65 44.11
CA PRO A 141 1.33 24.73 45.07
C PRO A 141 0.24 24.86 46.15
N SER A 142 -0.94 24.28 45.92
CA SER A 142 -2.10 24.36 46.82
C SER A 142 -2.58 22.97 47.27
N ILE A 143 -1.69 21.97 47.22
CA ILE A 143 -2.05 20.57 47.48
C ILE A 143 -2.58 20.35 48.91
N ASP A 144 -2.08 21.10 49.89
CA ASP A 144 -2.50 21.00 51.29
C ASP A 144 -3.99 21.33 51.45
N PHE A 145 -4.49 22.32 50.71
CA PHE A 145 -5.90 22.71 50.75
C PHE A 145 -6.81 21.69 50.06
N LEU A 146 -6.29 21.04 49.00
CA LEU A 146 -6.93 19.93 48.31
C LEU A 146 -7.07 18.72 49.22
N MET A 147 -5.99 18.31 49.90
CA MET A 147 -6.01 17.17 50.82
C MET A 147 -6.88 17.42 52.05
N ALA A 148 -6.94 18.68 52.52
CA ALA A 148 -7.77 19.07 53.65
C ALA A 148 -9.27 19.21 53.33
N PHE A 149 -9.70 19.03 52.07
CA PHE A 149 -11.08 19.23 51.60
C PHE A 149 -11.70 20.57 52.03
N ASN A 150 -10.89 21.63 52.12
CA ASN A 150 -11.37 22.94 52.53
C ASN A 150 -11.88 23.72 51.32
N ALA A 151 -13.15 23.48 50.96
CA ALA A 151 -13.80 24.09 49.80
C ALA A 151 -13.79 25.64 49.81
N VAL A 152 -13.82 26.25 51.01
CA VAL A 152 -13.82 27.71 51.15
C VAL A 152 -12.44 28.28 50.77
N LYS A 153 -11.35 27.67 51.25
CA LYS A 153 -9.99 28.09 50.89
C LYS A 153 -9.65 27.77 49.44
N LEU A 154 -10.23 26.72 48.86
CA LEU A 154 -10.02 26.38 47.46
C LEU A 154 -10.50 27.48 46.51
N LEU A 155 -11.56 28.21 46.88
CA LEU A 155 -12.07 29.36 46.10
C LEU A 155 -11.11 30.55 46.08
N GLU A 156 -10.21 30.65 47.06
CA GLU A 156 -9.17 31.69 47.13
C GLU A 156 -8.00 31.36 46.18
N HIS A 157 -7.92 30.13 45.66
CA HIS A 157 -6.88 29.66 44.75
C HIS A 157 -7.44 29.31 43.37
N PRO A 158 -7.72 30.31 42.50
CA PRO A 158 -8.38 30.10 41.21
C PRO A 158 -7.60 29.17 40.26
N LEU A 159 -6.27 29.05 40.44
CA LEU A 159 -5.44 28.13 39.65
C LEU A 159 -5.83 26.66 39.87
N VAL A 160 -6.28 26.28 41.07
CA VAL A 160 -6.70 24.90 41.36
C VAL A 160 -7.86 24.46 40.46
N ILE A 161 -8.78 25.39 40.16
CA ILE A 161 -9.91 25.11 39.27
C ILE A 161 -9.40 24.83 37.85
N PHE A 162 -8.44 25.61 37.36
CA PHE A 162 -7.82 25.36 36.05
C PHE A 162 -7.09 24.01 36.03
N GLY A 163 -6.39 23.65 37.09
CA GLY A 163 -5.68 22.38 37.16
C GLY A 163 -6.60 21.16 37.13
N ILE A 164 -7.78 21.26 37.78
CA ILE A 164 -8.81 20.21 37.69
C ILE A 164 -9.36 20.11 36.26
N VAL A 165 -9.66 21.24 35.63
CA VAL A 165 -10.14 21.27 34.23
C VAL A 165 -9.10 20.68 33.27
N ASP A 166 -7.82 20.97 33.48
CA ASP A 166 -6.73 20.44 32.66
C ASP A 166 -6.57 18.93 32.81
N LEU A 167 -6.76 18.36 34.02
CA LEU A 167 -6.84 16.90 34.19
C LEU A 167 -8.02 16.29 33.43
N VAL A 168 -9.19 16.93 33.47
CA VAL A 168 -10.35 16.46 32.69
C VAL A 168 -10.04 16.47 31.20
N PHE A 169 -9.39 17.51 30.69
CA PHE A 169 -8.95 17.57 29.30
C PHE A 169 -7.91 16.50 28.95
N ALA A 170 -6.94 16.26 29.83
CA ALA A 170 -5.95 15.19 29.65
C ALA A 170 -6.63 13.82 29.54
N VAL A 171 -7.60 13.52 30.40
CA VAL A 171 -8.34 12.25 30.38
C VAL A 171 -9.17 12.12 29.10
N LEU A 172 -9.93 13.15 28.74
CA LEU A 172 -10.79 13.11 27.54
C LEU A 172 -9.98 12.96 26.25
N LEU A 173 -8.81 13.61 26.17
CA LEU A 173 -7.86 13.44 25.07
C LEU A 173 -7.21 12.06 25.05
N ALA A 174 -6.82 11.52 26.20
CA ALA A 174 -6.26 10.17 26.31
C ALA A 174 -7.28 9.09 25.88
N LEU A 175 -8.57 9.34 26.12
CA LEU A 175 -9.68 8.51 25.62
C LEU A 175 -9.95 8.69 24.11
N GLY A 176 -9.26 9.61 23.42
CA GLY A 176 -9.39 9.83 21.98
C GLY A 176 -10.54 10.75 21.56
N THR A 177 -11.09 11.55 22.49
CA THR A 177 -12.23 12.43 22.19
C THR A 177 -11.79 13.67 21.42
N SER A 178 -11.80 13.63 20.08
CA SER A 178 -11.39 14.77 19.23
C SER A 178 -12.34 15.97 19.29
N ALA A 179 -13.60 15.77 19.71
CA ALA A 179 -14.59 16.83 19.88
C ALA A 179 -14.17 17.91 20.89
N ILE A 180 -13.19 17.62 21.75
CA ILE A 180 -12.70 18.56 22.77
C ILE A 180 -11.70 19.60 22.23
N TYR A 181 -11.18 19.43 21.00
CA TYR A 181 -10.12 20.30 20.47
C TYR A 181 -10.45 21.81 20.49
N PRO A 182 -11.69 22.26 20.22
CA PRO A 182 -12.05 23.67 20.40
C PRO A 182 -11.83 24.18 21.83
N PHE A 183 -12.13 23.36 22.84
CA PHE A 183 -11.90 23.69 24.25
C PHE A 183 -10.43 23.69 24.62
N VAL A 184 -9.64 22.76 24.06
CA VAL A 184 -8.18 22.75 24.21
C VAL A 184 -7.56 24.04 23.66
N ARG A 185 -8.00 24.47 22.48
CA ARG A 185 -7.55 25.73 21.85
C ARG A 185 -7.98 26.95 22.66
N PHE A 186 -9.21 26.96 23.16
CA PHE A 186 -9.69 28.00 24.05
C PHE A 186 -8.85 28.07 25.33
N ARG A 187 -8.54 26.93 25.95
CA ARG A 187 -7.71 26.85 27.15
C ARG A 187 -6.28 27.32 26.90
N ALA A 188 -5.69 27.01 25.74
CA ALA A 188 -4.41 27.56 25.33
C ALA A 188 -4.45 29.08 25.18
N ALA A 189 -5.49 29.63 24.53
CA ALA A 189 -5.69 31.07 24.42
C ALA A 189 -5.91 31.74 25.78
N LEU A 190 -6.65 31.08 26.67
CA LEU A 190 -6.88 31.54 28.04
C LEU A 190 -5.57 31.52 28.85
N GLY A 191 -4.73 30.49 28.72
CA GLY A 191 -3.42 30.45 29.37
C GLY A 191 -2.52 31.60 28.90
N LEU A 192 -2.48 31.84 27.59
CA LEU A 192 -1.71 32.94 27.01
C LEU A 192 -2.25 34.31 27.46
N GLY A 193 -3.57 34.48 27.46
CA GLY A 193 -4.23 35.72 27.86
C GLY A 193 -4.12 35.99 29.36
N PHE A 194 -4.59 35.07 30.20
CA PHE A 194 -4.65 35.25 31.65
C PHE A 194 -3.26 35.15 32.31
N LEU A 195 -2.56 34.02 32.19
CA LEU A 195 -1.25 33.84 32.83
C LEU A 195 -0.18 34.70 32.15
N GLY A 196 -0.23 34.81 30.83
CA GLY A 196 0.70 35.69 30.10
C GLY A 196 0.56 37.16 30.51
N PHE A 197 -0.68 37.65 30.70
CA PHE A 197 -0.89 39.02 31.20
C PHE A 197 -0.40 39.20 32.63
N ILE A 198 -0.64 38.24 33.52
CA ILE A 198 -0.14 38.29 34.91
C ILE A 198 1.39 38.39 34.92
N PHE A 199 2.10 37.50 34.22
CA PHE A 199 3.55 37.54 34.20
C PHE A 199 4.13 38.78 33.51
N TYR A 200 3.44 39.29 32.49
CA TYR A 200 3.82 40.55 31.85
C TYR A 200 3.71 41.73 32.82
N THR A 201 2.59 41.87 33.52
CA THR A 201 2.37 42.98 34.46
C THR A 201 3.28 42.89 35.69
N GLN A 202 3.70 41.69 36.08
CA GLN A 202 4.65 41.45 37.17
C GLN A 202 6.12 41.57 36.74
N GLY A 203 6.41 41.84 35.46
CA GLY A 203 7.78 41.92 34.93
C GLY A 203 8.55 40.59 34.94
N MET A 204 7.84 39.46 35.03
CA MET A 204 8.42 38.13 35.11
C MET A 204 8.67 37.54 33.72
N THR A 205 9.81 37.89 33.12
CA THR A 205 10.15 37.52 31.73
C THR A 205 10.26 36.00 31.51
N VAL A 206 10.83 35.26 32.46
CA VAL A 206 11.06 33.81 32.29
C VAL A 206 9.73 33.02 32.29
N PRO A 207 8.83 33.18 33.27
CA PRO A 207 7.50 32.57 33.23
C PRO A 207 6.66 33.03 32.03
N LEU A 208 6.79 34.29 31.61
CA LEU A 208 6.10 34.80 30.42
C LEU A 208 6.51 34.03 29.15
N LEU A 209 7.81 33.85 28.92
CA LEU A 209 8.30 33.08 27.77
C LEU A 209 7.88 31.61 27.84
N ALA A 210 7.89 31.03 29.04
CA ALA A 210 7.46 29.65 29.26
C ALA A 210 5.97 29.46 28.97
N VAL A 211 5.09 30.37 29.42
CA VAL A 211 3.66 30.41 29.05
C VAL A 211 3.49 30.52 27.55
N LEU A 212 4.15 31.50 26.92
CA LEU A 212 4.04 31.71 25.47
C LEU A 212 4.42 30.44 24.69
N ALA A 213 5.54 29.80 25.05
CA ALA A 213 5.98 28.56 24.44
C ALA A 213 4.99 27.41 24.68
N GLY A 214 4.57 27.22 25.94
CA GLY A 214 3.67 26.15 26.36
C GLY A 214 2.31 26.22 25.66
N THR A 215 1.66 27.39 25.71
CA THR A 215 0.32 27.56 25.14
C THR A 215 0.33 27.59 23.62
N THR A 216 1.37 28.15 23.00
CA THR A 216 1.51 28.11 21.53
C THR A 216 1.73 26.68 21.05
N GLY A 217 2.59 25.91 21.73
CA GLY A 217 2.80 24.49 21.44
C GLY A 217 1.51 23.68 21.59
N LEU A 218 0.76 23.90 22.68
CA LEU A 218 -0.53 23.26 22.93
C LEU A 218 -1.54 23.56 21.81
N TYR A 219 -1.66 24.82 21.39
CA TYR A 219 -2.56 25.22 20.31
C TYR A 219 -2.16 24.57 18.99
N LEU A 220 -0.88 24.67 18.59
CA LEU A 220 -0.40 24.18 17.31
C LEU A 220 -0.47 22.65 17.20
N CYS A 221 -0.28 21.91 18.29
CA CYS A 221 -0.46 20.45 18.31
C CYS A 221 -1.88 20.00 17.93
N THR A 222 -2.89 20.86 18.10
CA THR A 222 -4.28 20.56 17.70
C THR A 222 -4.62 20.90 16.24
N VAL A 223 -3.71 21.57 15.51
CA VAL A 223 -3.95 22.08 14.14
C VAL A 223 -2.94 21.51 13.14
N ALA A 224 -1.71 21.28 13.56
CA ALA A 224 -0.64 20.81 12.68
C ALA A 224 -0.90 19.37 12.22
N VAL A 225 -0.79 19.15 10.91
CA VAL A 225 -0.96 17.83 10.27
C VAL A 225 0.34 17.28 9.67
N SER A 226 1.43 18.05 9.73
CA SER A 226 2.75 17.63 9.29
C SER A 226 3.59 17.13 10.47
N LEU A 227 4.11 15.91 10.34
CA LEU A 227 4.94 15.27 11.36
C LEU A 227 6.10 16.15 11.88
N PRO A 228 6.93 16.81 11.04
CA PRO A 228 8.02 17.64 11.55
C PRO A 228 7.52 18.85 12.36
N VAL A 229 6.41 19.47 11.95
CA VAL A 229 5.83 20.61 12.67
C VAL A 229 5.25 20.14 14.00
N VAL A 230 4.55 19.00 14.03
CA VAL A 230 4.04 18.42 15.28
C VAL A 230 5.18 18.12 16.25
N LEU A 231 6.29 17.52 15.80
CA LEU A 231 7.41 17.20 16.70
C LEU A 231 8.03 18.45 17.32
N VAL A 232 8.26 19.51 16.51
CA VAL A 232 8.81 20.77 17.01
C VAL A 232 7.85 21.45 17.98
N THR A 233 6.57 21.54 17.60
CA THR A 233 5.55 22.21 18.44
C THR A 233 5.25 21.43 19.73
N ALA A 234 5.30 20.11 19.68
CA ALA A 234 5.20 19.24 20.85
C ALA A 234 6.37 19.46 21.81
N ALA A 235 7.61 19.48 21.29
CA ALA A 235 8.79 19.73 22.10
C ALA A 235 8.74 21.12 22.76
N VAL A 236 8.44 22.16 21.98
CA VAL A 236 8.30 23.54 22.51
C VAL A 236 7.18 23.64 23.54
N GLY A 237 6.04 23.01 23.29
CA GLY A 237 4.91 23.00 24.21
C GLY A 237 5.22 22.29 25.53
N LEU A 238 5.82 21.10 25.47
CA LEU A 238 6.21 20.34 26.67
C LEU A 238 7.27 21.07 27.49
N VAL A 239 8.30 21.63 26.84
CA VAL A 239 9.35 22.40 27.52
C VAL A 239 8.76 23.67 28.13
N GLY A 240 7.88 24.38 27.42
CA GLY A 240 7.20 25.56 27.94
C GLY A 240 6.36 25.25 29.18
N MET A 241 5.52 24.22 29.11
CA MET A 241 4.69 23.79 30.25
C MET A 241 5.54 23.32 31.44
N ALA A 242 6.62 22.57 31.19
CA ALA A 242 7.53 22.14 32.24
C ALA A 242 8.27 23.33 32.88
N GLY A 243 8.64 24.34 32.07
CA GLY A 243 9.25 25.58 32.56
C GLY A 243 8.32 26.36 33.49
N ILE A 244 7.02 26.47 33.15
CA ILE A 244 6.02 27.09 34.03
C ILE A 244 5.86 26.27 35.31
N ALA A 245 5.72 24.94 35.18
CA ALA A 245 5.55 24.05 36.32
C ALA A 245 6.70 24.19 37.31
N TRP A 246 7.94 24.21 36.81
CA TRP A 246 9.13 24.43 37.63
C TRP A 246 9.06 25.76 38.39
N GLN A 247 8.70 26.84 37.69
CA GLN A 247 8.62 28.18 38.30
C GLN A 247 7.50 28.27 39.35
N LEU A 248 6.33 27.67 39.11
CA LEU A 248 5.21 27.72 40.05
C LEU A 248 5.38 26.80 41.26
N ILE A 249 6.05 25.66 41.10
CA ILE A 249 6.27 24.70 42.19
C ILE A 249 7.43 25.13 43.10
N MET A 250 8.44 25.82 42.55
CA MET A 250 9.60 26.30 43.32
C MET A 250 9.51 27.77 43.75
N ALA A 251 8.43 28.48 43.40
CA ALA A 251 8.13 29.83 43.90
C ALA A 251 7.66 29.78 45.36
#